data_AF-C2EMA6-F1
#
_entry.id   AF-C2EMA6-F1
#
_cell.length_a   1.000
_cell.length_b   1.000
_cell.length_c   1.000
_cell.angle_alpha   90.00
_cell.angle_beta   90.00
_cell.angle_gamma   90.00
#
_symmetry.space_group_name_H-M   'P 1'
#
loop_
_entity.id
_entity.type
_entity.pdbx_description
1 polymer ?
#
loop_
_entity_poly.entity_id
_entity_poly.type
_entity_poly.pdbx_seq_one_letter_code
_entity_poly.pdbx_strand_id
1 'polypeptide(L)'
;MGFWTFYVAPLCVAIMLVLIGSQFMLHKVKLVGYLLYFLAGIGYVIAAIFAVFYIYVAILELVTPDSLSHWGWIMFWNDNLAFLAVTVVLLLINIVVLRHGRKVRLQVR
;
A
#
# COMPACT_ATOMS: atom_id res chain seq x y z
N MET A 1 -13.57 7.90 -4.01
CA MET A 1 -13.44 6.57 -4.67
C MET A 1 -12.00 6.23 -5.05
N GLY A 2 -11.23 7.13 -5.67
CA GLY A 2 -9.87 6.82 -6.13
C GLY A 2 -8.89 6.30 -5.07
N PHE A 3 -9.04 6.70 -3.80
CA PHE A 3 -8.14 6.26 -2.72
C PHE A 3 -8.20 4.75 -2.52
N TRP A 4 -9.42 4.21 -2.48
CA TRP A 4 -9.63 2.78 -2.29
C TRP A 4 -9.16 1.97 -3.50
N THR A 5 -9.42 2.44 -4.72
CA THR A 5 -9.10 1.72 -5.96
C THR A 5 -7.64 1.82 -6.38
N PHE A 6 -7.00 2.97 -6.19
CA PHE A 6 -5.66 3.25 -6.73
C PHE A 6 -4.56 3.25 -5.67
N TYR A 7 -4.90 3.34 -4.39
CA TYR A 7 -3.93 3.25 -3.30
C TYR A 7 -4.12 1.98 -2.46
N VAL A 8 -5.31 1.79 -1.87
CA VAL A 8 -5.55 0.66 -0.95
C VAL A 8 -5.52 -0.67 -1.69
N ALA A 9 -6.28 -0.81 -2.78
CA ALA A 9 -6.39 -2.08 -3.50
C ALA A 9 -5.04 -2.57 -4.07
N PRO A 10 -4.22 -1.74 -4.76
CA PRO A 10 -2.92 -2.18 -5.27
C PRO A 10 -1.97 -2.60 -4.15
N LEU A 11 -2.03 -1.93 -3.00
CA LEU A 11 -1.18 -2.25 -1.86
C LEU A 11 -1.63 -3.56 -1.18
N CYS A 12 -2.94 -3.79 -1.04
CA CYS A 12 -3.48 -5.07 -0.56
C CYS A 12 -3.13 -6.23 -1.50
N VAL A 13 -3.26 -6.04 -2.81
CA VAL A 13 -2.86 -7.04 -3.82
C VAL A 13 -1.37 -7.33 -3.72
N ALA A 14 -0.52 -6.31 -3.59
CA ALA A 14 0.91 -6.49 -3.40
C ALA A 14 1.25 -7.30 -2.14
N ILE A 15 0.60 -7.02 -1.01
CA ILE A 15 0.78 -7.79 0.23
C ILE A 15 0.41 -9.26 0.03
N MET A 16 -0.74 -9.55 -0.61
CA MET A 16 -1.18 -10.92 -0.89
C MET A 16 -0.22 -11.65 -1.83
N LEU A 17 0.28 -10.97 -2.87
CA LEU A 17 1.27 -11.55 -3.79
C LEU A 17 2.60 -11.88 -3.07
N VAL A 18 3.05 -11.07 -2.12
CA VAL A 18 4.23 -11.37 -1.30
C VAL A 18 3.99 -12.60 -0.43
N LEU A 19 2.82 -12.72 0.19
CA LEU A 19 2.45 -13.89 1.00
C LEU A 19 2.41 -15.17 0.15
N ILE A 20 1.69 -15.15 -0.97
CA ILE A 20 1.58 -16.29 -1.87
C ILE A 20 2.96 -16.64 -2.45
N GLY A 21 3.73 -15.66 -2.90
CA GLY A 21 5.08 -15.84 -3.42
C GLY A 21 6.04 -16.46 -2.40
N SER A 22 5.85 -16.17 -1.10
CA SER A 22 6.63 -16.82 -0.03
C SER A 22 6.32 -18.31 0.13
N GLN A 23 5.07 -18.73 -0.06
CA GLN A 23 4.69 -20.14 -0.04
C GLN A 23 5.28 -20.91 -1.24
N PHE A 24 5.24 -20.32 -2.45
CA PHE A 24 5.85 -20.95 -3.63
C PHE A 24 7.37 -21.12 -3.51
N MET A 25 8.04 -20.19 -2.82
CA MET A 25 9.47 -20.33 -2.50
C MET A 25 9.76 -21.51 -1.57
N LEU A 26 8.88 -21.77 -0.59
CA LEU A 26 8.98 -22.94 0.30
C LEU A 26 8.79 -24.26 -0.47
N HIS A 27 7.86 -24.29 -1.43
CA HIS A 27 7.59 -25.46 -2.27
C HIS A 27 8.60 -25.67 -3.42
N LYS A 28 9.77 -25.02 -3.38
CA LYS A 28 10.85 -25.09 -4.39
C LYS A 28 10.46 -24.63 -5.81
N VAL A 29 9.29 -24.02 -6.00
CA VAL A 29 8.86 -23.44 -7.28
C VAL A 29 9.37 -21.99 -7.39
N LYS A 30 10.70 -21.85 -7.48
CA LYS A 30 11.39 -20.55 -7.37
C LYS A 30 10.97 -19.55 -8.46
N LEU A 31 10.76 -20.02 -9.69
CA LEU A 31 10.37 -19.17 -10.83
C LEU A 31 9.05 -18.42 -10.57
N VAL A 32 8.02 -19.15 -10.12
CA VAL A 32 6.70 -18.58 -9.80
C VAL A 32 6.80 -17.65 -8.59
N GLY A 33 7.57 -18.03 -7.57
CA GLY A 33 7.84 -17.15 -6.42
C GLY A 33 8.45 -15.81 -6.83
N TYR A 34 9.48 -15.82 -7.68
CA TYR A 34 10.11 -14.58 -8.18
C TYR A 34 9.15 -13.73 -9.00
N LEU A 35 8.35 -14.35 -9.87
CA LEU A 35 7.34 -13.64 -10.66
C LEU A 35 6.32 -12.93 -9.76
N LEU A 36 5.81 -13.62 -8.73
CA LEU A 36 4.85 -13.03 -7.78
C LEU A 36 5.45 -11.87 -6.99
N TYR A 37 6.73 -11.97 -6.58
CA TYR A 37 7.41 -10.84 -5.94
C TYR A 37 7.61 -9.65 -6.90
N PHE A 38 7.87 -9.90 -8.17
CA PHE A 38 7.97 -8.85 -9.17
C PHE A 38 6.63 -8.13 -9.38
N LEU A 39 5.53 -8.88 -9.53
CA LEU A 39 4.18 -8.29 -9.60
C LEU A 39 3.83 -7.52 -8.32
N ALA A 40 4.19 -8.03 -7.14
CA ALA A 40 4.00 -7.30 -5.90
C ALA A 40 4.76 -5.97 -5.88
N GLY A 41 5.99 -5.96 -6.41
CA GLY A 41 6.80 -4.75 -6.58
C GLY A 41 6.07 -3.68 -7.41
N ILE A 42 5.46 -4.08 -8.53
CA ILE A 42 4.66 -3.16 -9.37
C ILE A 42 3.49 -2.58 -8.57
N GLY A 43 2.77 -3.41 -7.80
CA GLY A 43 1.67 -2.93 -6.95
C GLY A 43 2.12 -1.91 -5.90
N TYR A 44 3.29 -2.10 -5.29
CA TYR A 44 3.88 -1.12 -4.37
C TYR A 44 4.26 0.19 -5.06
N VAL A 45 4.82 0.13 -6.27
CA VAL A 45 5.16 1.34 -7.04
C VAL A 45 3.92 2.14 -7.37
N ILE A 46 2.86 1.48 -7.86
CA ILE A 46 1.58 2.13 -8.17
C ILE A 46 1.02 2.82 -6.93
N ALA A 47 0.92 2.09 -5.80
CA ALA A 47 0.42 2.66 -4.56
C ALA A 47 1.28 3.83 -4.07
N ALA A 48 2.61 3.76 -4.18
CA ALA A 48 3.49 4.84 -3.77
C ALA A 48 3.25 6.12 -4.60
N ILE A 49 3.08 6.01 -5.92
CA ILE A 49 2.78 7.16 -6.80
C ILE A 49 1.47 7.83 -6.36
N PHE A 50 0.41 7.04 -6.15
CA PHE A 50 -0.87 7.59 -5.72
C PHE A 50 -0.81 8.18 -4.30
N ALA A 51 -0.03 7.59 -3.39
CA ALA A 51 0.18 8.15 -2.05
C ALA A 51 0.77 9.58 -2.10
N VAL A 52 1.80 9.77 -2.93
CA VAL A 52 2.42 11.10 -3.13
C VAL A 52 1.40 12.08 -3.71
N PHE A 53 0.60 11.64 -4.68
CA PHE A 53 -0.47 12.46 -5.24
C PHE A 53 -1.51 12.87 -4.18
N TYR A 54 -1.93 11.94 -3.31
CA TYR A 54 -2.85 12.24 -2.20
C TYR A 54 -2.28 13.28 -1.22
N ILE A 55 -1.00 13.14 -0.86
CA ILE A 55 -0.32 14.11 0.01
C ILE A 55 -0.26 15.48 -0.66
N TYR A 56 0.05 15.54 -1.96
CA TYR A 56 0.10 16.79 -2.71
C TYR A 56 -1.25 17.51 -2.73
N VAL A 57 -2.34 16.78 -3.03
CA VAL A 57 -3.69 17.36 -3.03
C VAL A 57 -4.08 17.85 -1.63
N ALA A 58 -3.75 17.10 -0.58
CA ALA A 58 -4.01 17.53 0.79
C ALA A 58 -3.27 18.83 1.15
N ILE A 59 -2.01 18.97 0.75
CA ILE A 59 -1.23 20.21 0.97
C ILE A 59 -1.85 21.37 0.18
N LEU A 60 -2.27 21.14 -1.07
CA LEU A 60 -2.89 22.17 -1.89
C LEU A 60 -4.14 22.76 -1.22
N GLU A 61 -5.05 21.91 -0.74
CA GLU A 61 -6.27 22.35 -0.04
C GLU A 61 -5.96 23.10 1.27
N LEU A 62 -4.88 22.75 1.98
CA LEU A 62 -4.44 23.48 3.17
C LEU A 62 -3.86 24.87 2.85
N VAL A 63 -3.19 25.01 1.70
CA VAL A 63 -2.55 26.27 1.28
C VAL A 63 -3.56 27.22 0.64
N THR A 64 -4.61 26.71 -0.02
CA THR A 64 -5.68 27.51 -0.64
C THR A 64 -7.05 27.17 -0.03
N PRO A 65 -7.34 27.59 1.21
CA PRO A 65 -8.49 27.12 1.98
C PRO A 65 -9.86 27.66 1.53
N ASP A 66 -9.89 28.67 0.66
CA ASP A 66 -11.14 29.31 0.19
C ASP A 66 -12.00 28.42 -0.73
N SER A 67 -11.50 27.25 -1.12
CA SER A 67 -12.18 26.27 -1.99
C SER A 67 -13.31 25.51 -1.30
N LEU A 68 -13.30 25.38 0.03
CA LEU A 68 -14.15 24.43 0.77
C LEU A 68 -15.14 25.12 1.72
N SER A 69 -16.42 24.74 1.62
CA SER A 69 -17.44 25.09 2.61
C SER A 69 -17.15 24.43 3.98
N HIS A 70 -17.81 24.88 5.05
CA HIS A 70 -17.68 24.28 6.39
C HIS A 70 -17.89 22.75 6.40
N TRP A 71 -18.88 22.25 5.66
CA TRP A 71 -19.11 20.81 5.50
C TRP A 71 -18.01 20.13 4.67
N GLY A 72 -17.44 20.84 3.70
CA GLY A 72 -16.29 20.38 2.92
C GLY A 72 -15.04 20.16 3.78
N TRP A 73 -14.78 21.06 4.73
CA TRP A 73 -13.68 20.91 5.70
C TRP A 73 -13.83 19.69 6.60
N ILE A 74 -15.05 19.41 7.07
CA ILE A 74 -15.33 18.21 7.90
C ILE A 74 -15.06 16.94 7.10
N MET A 75 -15.53 16.87 5.84
CA MET A 75 -15.24 15.73 4.97
C MET A 75 -13.75 15.59 4.66
N PHE A 76 -13.07 16.70 4.37
CA PHE A 76 -11.63 16.73 4.13
C PHE A 76 -10.84 16.13 5.30
N TRP A 77 -11.12 16.55 6.53
CA TRP A 77 -10.42 16.00 7.70
C TRP A 77 -10.72 14.53 7.94
N ASN A 78 -11.98 14.12 7.74
CA ASN A 78 -12.37 12.72 7.88
C ASN A 78 -11.64 11.82 6.86
N ASP A 79 -11.57 12.26 5.60
CA ASP A 79 -10.89 11.52 4.54
C ASP A 79 -9.37 11.42 4.78
N ASN A 80 -8.74 12.50 5.26
CA ASN A 80 -7.31 12.49 5.60
C ASN A 80 -6.99 11.64 6.85
N LEU A 81 -7.88 11.62 7.85
CA LEU A 81 -7.75 10.73 9.00
C LEU A 81 -7.88 9.27 8.58
N ALA A 82 -8.84 8.95 7.70
CA ALA A 82 -8.99 7.61 7.14
C ALA A 82 -7.75 7.19 6.33
N PHE A 83 -7.22 8.11 5.51
CA PHE A 83 -5.97 7.91 4.77
C PHE A 83 -4.82 7.56 5.71
N LEU A 84 -4.62 8.36 6.77
CA LEU A 84 -3.56 8.15 7.74
C LEU A 84 -3.69 6.78 8.43
N ALA A 85 -4.89 6.47 8.94
CA ALA A 85 -5.15 5.24 9.69
C ALA A 85 -4.93 4.00 8.82
N VAL A 86 -5.51 3.98 7.60
CA VAL A 86 -5.38 2.87 6.66
C VAL A 86 -3.93 2.68 6.22
N THR A 87 -3.23 3.78 5.91
CA THR A 87 -1.81 3.75 5.52
C THR A 87 -0.94 3.15 6.63
N VAL A 88 -1.14 3.57 7.88
CA VAL A 88 -0.39 3.03 9.03
C VAL A 88 -0.64 1.54 9.20
N VAL A 89 -1.91 1.10 9.18
CA VAL A 89 -2.26 -0.31 9.31
C VAL A 89 -1.62 -1.15 8.21
N LEU A 90 -1.71 -0.69 6.96
CA LEU A 90 -1.16 -1.41 5.83
C LEU A 90 0.37 -1.47 5.84
N LEU A 91 1.05 -0.40 6.28
CA LEU A 91 2.50 -0.39 6.47
C LEU A 91 2.93 -1.38 7.55
N LEU A 92 2.21 -1.43 8.68
CA LEU A 92 2.49 -2.40 9.74
C LEU A 92 2.36 -3.84 9.22
N ILE A 93 1.28 -4.14 8.49
CA ILE A 93 1.08 -5.46 7.86
C ILE A 93 2.23 -5.75 6.89
N ASN A 94 2.60 -4.79 6.04
CA ASN A 94 3.68 -4.94 5.08
C ASN A 94 5.01 -5.27 5.77
N ILE A 95 5.37 -4.56 6.84
CA ILE A 95 6.58 -4.82 7.62
C ILE A 95 6.57 -6.26 8.19
N VAL A 96 5.44 -6.70 8.74
CA VAL A 96 5.29 -8.07 9.27
C VAL A 96 5.48 -9.10 8.16
N VAL A 97 4.82 -8.90 7.02
CA VAL A 97 4.86 -9.80 5.87
C VAL A 97 6.25 -9.86 5.24
N LEU A 98 6.95 -8.74 5.08
CA LEU A 98 8.32 -8.69 4.58
C LEU A 98 9.31 -9.35 5.54
N ARG A 99 9.15 -9.14 6.86
CA ARG A 99 9.98 -9.82 7.88
C ARG A 99 9.76 -11.33 7.83
N HIS A 100 8.50 -11.77 7.70
CA HIS A 100 8.18 -13.18 7.57
C HIS A 100 8.77 -13.79 6.29
N GLY A 101 8.56 -13.14 5.14
CA GLY A 101 9.13 -13.57 3.85
C GLY A 101 10.65 -13.62 3.84
N ARG A 102 11.34 -12.69 4.52
CA ARG A 102 12.80 -12.74 4.71
C ARG A 102 13.25 -13.95 5.52
N LYS A 103 12.58 -14.23 6.65
CA LYS A 103 12.89 -15.41 7.48
C LYS A 103 12.73 -16.71 6.67
N VAL A 104 11.65 -16.83 5.93
CA VAL A 104 11.37 -17.99 5.06
C VAL A 104 12.47 -18.17 4.01
N ARG A 105 12.89 -17.09 3.32
CA ARG A 105 13.97 -17.19 2.33
C ARG A 105 15.31 -17.59 2.92
N LEU A 106 15.61 -17.19 4.16
CA LEU A 106 16.83 -17.59 4.87
C LEU A 106 16.84 -19.08 5.25
N GLN A 107 15.68 -19.70 5.44
CA GLN A 107 15.57 -21.14 5.73
C GLN A 107 15.67 -22.02 4.47
N VAL A 108 15.34 -21.46 3.30
CA VAL A 108 15.36 -22.18 2.01
C VAL A 108 16.74 -22.11 1.33
N ARG A 109 17.64 -21.25 1.81
CA ARG A 109 19.00 -21.08 1.29
C ARG A 109 19.97 -21.99 2.02
#